data_AF-A0A931UNM5-F1
#
_entry.id   AF-A0A931UNM5-F1
#
_cell.length_a   1.000
_cell.length_b   1.000
_cell.length_c   1.000
_cell.angle_alpha   90.00
_cell.angle_beta   90.00
_cell.angle_gamma   90.00
#
_symmetry.space_group_name_H-M   'P 1'
#
loop_
_entity.id
_entity.type
_entity.pdbx_description
1 polymer ?
#
loop_
_entity_poly.entity_id
_entity_poly.type
_entity_poly.pdbx_seq_one_letter_code
_entity_poly.pdbx_strand_id
1 'polypeptide(L)'
;MNAVKNALILLLILLALVFAVQNPEPVDLRFLLYTDPPLRLPLFVVVFLALLAGIVVTALVQSLGRLRLQRTIRRQQQTITELEQALKVAGAAGQDAGAGPGPRAGPISQGGTPDD
;
A
#
# COMPACT_ATOMS: atom_id res chain seq x y z
N MET A 1 -2.38 14.33 -18.29
CA MET A 1 -3.25 13.19 -17.93
C MET A 1 -4.55 13.59 -17.24
N ASN A 2 -4.57 14.60 -16.36
CA ASN A 2 -5.80 14.96 -15.62
C ASN A 2 -6.89 15.60 -16.50
N ALA A 3 -6.51 16.43 -17.48
CA ALA A 3 -7.47 17.05 -18.40
C ALA A 3 -8.23 16.04 -19.26
N VAL A 4 -7.54 15.04 -19.83
CA VAL A 4 -8.16 13.97 -20.61
C VAL A 4 -9.12 13.15 -19.76
N LYS A 5 -8.71 12.79 -18.53
CA LYS A 5 -9.58 12.09 -17.57
C LYS A 5 -10.85 12.93 -17.28
N ASN A 6 -10.69 14.21 -17.00
CA ASN A 6 -11.82 15.09 -16.69
C ASN A 6 -12.74 15.28 -17.89
N ALA A 7 -12.19 15.40 -19.11
CA ALA A 7 -12.97 15.48 -20.35
C ALA A 7 -13.77 14.20 -20.59
N LEU A 8 -13.16 13.03 -20.36
CA LEU A 8 -13.84 11.74 -20.45
C LEU A 8 -14.98 11.61 -19.42
N ILE A 9 -14.74 12.06 -18.18
CA ILE A 9 -15.77 12.08 -17.12
C ILE A 9 -16.92 13.01 -17.52
N LEU A 10 -16.63 14.22 -18.02
CA LEU A 10 -17.66 15.15 -18.49
C LEU A 10 -18.48 14.57 -19.65
N LEU A 11 -17.82 13.92 -20.61
CA LEU A 11 -18.50 13.26 -21.72
C LEU A 11 -19.44 12.16 -21.23
N LEU A 12 -19.00 11.34 -20.28
CA LEU A 12 -19.81 10.30 -19.65
C LEU A 12 -21.03 10.88 -18.92
N ILE A 13 -20.84 11.97 -18.16
CA ILE A 13 -21.94 12.65 -17.46
C ILE A 13 -22.94 13.20 -18.48
N LEU A 14 -22.47 13.84 -19.54
CA LEU A 14 -23.34 14.38 -20.59
C LEU A 14 -24.14 13.27 -21.26
N LEU A 15 -23.50 12.15 -21.61
CA LEU A 15 -24.19 11.00 -22.19
C LEU A 15 -25.24 10.42 -21.24
N ALA A 16 -24.92 10.31 -19.96
CA ALA A 16 -25.86 9.84 -18.94
C ALA A 16 -27.07 10.79 -18.78
N LEU A 17 -26.86 12.10 -18.86
CA LEU A 17 -27.93 13.10 -18.83
C LEU A 17 -28.83 12.99 -20.06
N VAL A 18 -28.25 12.93 -21.26
CA VAL A 18 -29.01 12.75 -22.51
C VAL A 18 -29.83 11.46 -22.45
N PHE A 19 -29.22 10.38 -21.97
CA PHE A 19 -29.89 9.10 -21.78
C PHE A 19 -31.08 9.21 -20.81
N ALA A 20 -30.90 9.89 -19.67
CA ALA A 20 -31.97 10.09 -18.70
C ALA A 20 -33.14 10.92 -19.25
N VAL A 21 -32.84 11.97 -20.02
CA VAL A 21 -33.87 12.83 -20.64
C VAL A 21 -34.60 12.11 -21.78
N GLN A 22 -33.89 11.32 -22.59
CA GLN A 22 -34.49 10.61 -23.72
C GLN A 22 -35.22 9.32 -23.31
N ASN A 23 -34.86 8.73 -22.16
CA ASN A 23 -35.47 7.50 -21.65
C ASN A 23 -36.10 7.73 -20.27
N PRO A 24 -37.10 8.62 -20.15
CA PRO A 24 -37.81 8.84 -18.89
C PRO A 24 -38.81 7.73 -18.58
N GLU A 25 -39.04 6.80 -19.53
CA GLU A 25 -40.05 5.76 -19.43
C GLU A 25 -39.79 4.86 -18.21
N PRO A 26 -40.82 4.69 -17.34
CA PRO A 26 -40.71 3.79 -16.20
C PRO A 26 -40.70 2.34 -16.65
N VAL A 27 -39.79 1.55 -16.10
CA VAL A 27 -39.71 0.10 -16.30
C VAL A 27 -40.21 -0.64 -15.07
N ASP A 28 -40.91 -1.75 -15.29
CA ASP A 28 -41.38 -2.64 -14.23
C ASP A 28 -40.24 -3.54 -13.75
N LEU A 29 -39.79 -3.35 -12.51
CA LEU A 29 -38.78 -4.18 -11.86
C LEU A 29 -39.43 -5.17 -10.91
N ARG A 30 -39.25 -6.45 -11.23
CA ARG A 30 -39.62 -7.57 -10.36
C ARG A 30 -38.37 -8.08 -9.65
N PHE A 31 -38.14 -7.65 -8.41
CA PHE A 31 -36.91 -7.96 -7.68
C PHE A 31 -37.16 -8.21 -6.19
N LEU A 32 -36.64 -9.34 -5.68
CA LEU A 32 -36.81 -9.83 -4.30
C LEU A 32 -38.27 -9.80 -3.82
N LEU A 33 -38.64 -8.72 -3.13
CA LEU A 33 -39.94 -8.55 -2.47
C LEU A 33 -40.95 -7.81 -3.37
N TYR A 34 -40.52 -7.23 -4.49
CA TYR A 34 -41.33 -6.41 -5.39
C TYR A 34 -41.80 -7.19 -6.62
N THR A 35 -42.40 -8.37 -6.43
CA THR A 35 -42.91 -9.15 -7.57
C THR A 35 -44.29 -8.65 -8.01
N ASP A 36 -45.21 -8.41 -7.07
CA ASP A 36 -46.55 -7.86 -7.33
C ASP A 36 -47.02 -6.99 -6.14
N PRO A 37 -47.24 -5.67 -6.31
CA PRO A 37 -47.01 -4.89 -7.53
C PRO A 37 -45.50 -4.69 -7.83
N PRO A 38 -45.12 -4.65 -9.12
CA PRO A 38 -43.74 -4.40 -9.53
C PRO A 38 -43.31 -2.98 -9.17
N LEU A 39 -42.02 -2.83 -8.87
CA LEU A 39 -41.45 -1.51 -8.58
C LEU A 39 -41.24 -0.77 -9.90
N ARG A 40 -41.90 0.37 -10.08
CA ARG A 40 -41.81 1.21 -11.27
C ARG A 40 -40.81 2.32 -11.08
N LEU A 41 -39.68 2.23 -11.79
CA LEU A 41 -38.64 3.26 -11.77
C LEU A 41 -38.23 3.63 -13.20
N PRO A 42 -37.92 4.90 -13.47
CA PRO A 42 -37.30 5.27 -14.74
C PRO A 42 -36.02 4.47 -14.97
N LEU A 43 -35.79 4.06 -16.22
CA LEU A 43 -34.65 3.21 -16.57
C LEU A 43 -33.31 3.80 -16.11
N PHE A 44 -33.13 5.12 -16.22
CA PHE A 44 -31.90 5.78 -15.78
C PHE A 44 -31.61 5.55 -14.29
N VAL A 45 -32.64 5.51 -13.42
CA VAL A 45 -32.46 5.28 -11.98
C VAL A 45 -31.90 3.89 -11.74
N VAL A 46 -32.41 2.88 -12.45
CA VAL A 46 -31.95 1.49 -12.36
C VAL A 46 -30.48 1.38 -12.76
N VAL A 47 -30.12 1.98 -13.89
CA VAL A 47 -28.75 1.98 -14.41
C VAL A 47 -27.80 2.66 -13.42
N PHE A 48 -28.16 3.83 -12.90
CA PHE A 48 -27.37 4.55 -11.90
C PHE A 48 -27.17 3.74 -10.62
N LEU A 49 -28.23 3.09 -10.11
CA LEU A 49 -28.12 2.23 -8.92
C LEU A 49 -27.22 1.02 -9.16
N ALA A 50 -27.29 0.39 -10.33
CA ALA A 50 -26.42 -0.73 -10.69
C ALA A 50 -24.95 -0.30 -10.78
N LEU A 51 -24.67 0.84 -11.41
CA LEU A 51 -23.34 1.45 -11.45
C LEU A 51 -22.82 1.77 -10.05
N LEU A 52 -23.64 2.38 -9.20
CA LEU A 52 -23.28 2.72 -7.82
C LEU A 52 -22.98 1.46 -7.00
N ALA A 53 -23.79 0.41 -7.14
CA ALA A 53 -23.54 -0.88 -6.51
C ALA A 53 -22.19 -1.46 -6.93
N GLY A 54 -21.84 -1.39 -8.22
CA GLY A 54 -20.52 -1.81 -8.71
C GLY A 54 -19.35 -1.04 -8.08
N ILE A 55 -19.51 0.29 -7.89
CA ILE A 55 -18.51 1.13 -7.21
C ILE A 55 -18.37 0.72 -5.75
N VAL A 56 -19.50 0.51 -5.04
CA VAL A 56 -19.51 0.08 -3.64
C VAL A 56 -18.81 -1.27 -3.49
N VAL A 57 -19.15 -2.26 -4.33
CA VAL A 57 -18.49 -3.58 -4.32
C VAL A 57 -16.99 -3.45 -4.56
N THR A 58 -16.59 -2.65 -5.56
CA THR A 58 -15.17 -2.42 -5.86
C THR A 58 -14.43 -1.77 -4.69
N ALA A 59 -15.05 -0.76 -4.04
CA ALA A 59 -14.49 -0.09 -2.88
C ALA A 59 -14.34 -1.03 -1.68
N LEU A 60 -15.34 -1.89 -1.44
CA LEU A 60 -15.28 -2.91 -0.39
C LEU A 60 -14.14 -3.90 -0.65
N VAL A 61 -14.06 -4.46 -1.86
CA VAL A 61 -12.99 -5.40 -2.24
C VAL A 61 -11.60 -4.75 -2.09
N GLN A 62 -11.41 -3.51 -2.56
CA GLN A 62 -10.15 -2.78 -2.38
C GLN A 62 -9.80 -2.53 -0.91
N SER A 63 -10.79 -2.18 -0.09
CA SER A 63 -10.60 -1.93 1.34
C SER A 63 -10.06 -3.17 2.06
N LEU A 64 -10.65 -4.35 1.78
CA LEU A 64 -10.16 -5.62 2.33
C LEU A 64 -8.73 -5.96 1.84
N GLY A 65 -8.41 -5.67 0.58
CA GLY A 65 -7.06 -5.88 0.03
C GLY A 65 -5.99 -5.02 0.71
N ARG A 66 -6.29 -3.75 1.01
CA ARG A 66 -5.35 -2.82 1.67
C ARG A 66 -4.96 -3.27 3.08
N LEU A 67 -5.86 -3.90 3.83
CA LEU A 67 -5.55 -4.41 5.17
C LEU A 67 -4.48 -5.51 5.15
N ARG A 68 -4.51 -6.39 4.16
CA ARG A 68 -3.45 -7.40 3.97
C ARG A 68 -2.13 -6.75 3.58
N LEU A 69 -2.18 -5.77 2.68
CA LEU A 69 -0.99 -5.07 2.19
C LEU A 69 -0.26 -4.29 3.30
N GLN A 70 -1.00 -3.63 4.19
CA GLN A 70 -0.40 -2.92 5.34
C GLN A 70 0.28 -3.86 6.34
N ARG A 71 -0.24 -5.09 6.53
CA ARG A 71 0.41 -6.09 7.38
C ARG A 71 1.73 -6.57 6.78
N THR A 72 1.78 -6.74 5.45
CA THR A 72 3.01 -7.11 4.74
C THR A 72 4.06 -6.00 4.85
N ILE A 73 3.66 -4.74 4.70
CA ILE A 73 4.58 -3.59 4.84
C ILE A 73 5.20 -3.55 6.24
N ARG A 74 4.40 -3.76 7.30
CA ARG A 74 4.93 -3.81 8.67
C ARG A 74 5.92 -4.95 8.89
N ARG A 75 5.64 -6.14 8.33
CA ARG A 75 6.57 -7.28 8.41
C ARG A 75 7.86 -7.01 7.64
N GLN A 76 7.76 -6.44 6.43
CA GLN A 76 8.94 -6.08 5.64
C GLN A 76 9.81 -5.03 6.33
N GLN A 77 9.21 -4.04 7.00
CA GLN A 77 9.94 -3.06 7.80
C GLN A 77 10.67 -3.69 8.99
N GLN A 78 10.03 -4.64 9.70
CA GLN A 78 10.68 -5.37 10.79
C GLN A 78 11.88 -6.18 10.31
N THR A 79 11.74 -6.89 9.18
CA THR A 79 12.84 -7.66 8.59
C THR A 79 13.99 -6.76 8.15
N ILE A 80 13.72 -5.57 7.60
CA ILE A 80 14.77 -4.59 7.25
C ILE A 80 15.52 -4.16 8.51
N THR A 81 14.82 -3.81 9.59
CA THR A 81 15.46 -3.40 10.85
C THR A 81 16.29 -4.52 11.49
N GLU A 82 15.80 -5.76 11.45
CA GLU A 82 16.56 -6.93 11.93
C GLU A 82 17.82 -7.17 11.10
N LEU A 83 17.72 -7.09 9.76
CA LEU A 83 18.86 -7.22 8.86
C LEU A 83 19.90 -6.11 9.08
N GLU A 84 19.47 -4.86 9.25
CA GLU A 84 20.34 -3.74 9.58
C GLU A 84 21.06 -3.92 10.92
N GLN A 85 20.37 -4.44 11.93
CA GLN A 85 20.98 -4.75 13.23
C GLN A 85 21.98 -5.91 13.14
N ALA A 86 21.65 -6.98 12.42
CA ALA A 86 22.55 -8.12 12.22
C ALA A 86 23.85 -7.71 11.50
N LEU A 87 23.74 -6.85 10.48
CA LEU A 87 24.89 -6.30 9.77
C LEU A 87 25.76 -5.40 10.68
N LYS A 88 25.15 -4.60 11.56
CA LYS A 88 25.89 -3.79 12.56
C LYS A 88 26.64 -4.65 13.56
N VAL A 89 26.03 -5.72 14.07
CA VAL A 89 26.65 -6.64 15.02
C VAL A 89 27.80 -7.42 14.36
N ALA A 90 27.60 -7.91 13.13
CA ALA A 90 28.65 -8.59 12.37
C ALA A 90 29.82 -7.64 12.01
N GLY A 91 29.52 -6.38 11.67
CA GLY A 91 30.54 -5.36 11.42
C GLY A 91 31.35 -4.99 12.68
N ALA A 92 30.70 -4.91 13.84
CA ALA A 92 31.37 -4.68 15.12
C ALA A 92 32.29 -5.85 15.51
N ALA A 93 31.84 -7.09 15.32
CA ALA A 93 32.64 -8.29 15.59
C ALA A 93 33.87 -8.43 14.66
N GLY A 94 33.78 -7.93 13.42
CA GLY A 94 34.92 -7.86 12.50
C GLY A 94 35.94 -6.77 12.85
N GLN A 95 35.51 -5.71 13.54
CA GLN A 95 36.38 -4.60 13.95
C GLN A 95 37.28 -4.98 15.13
N ASP A 96 36.80 -5.84 16.03
CA ASP A 96 37.54 -6.33 17.21
C ASP A 96 38.58 -7.41 16.86
N ALA A 97 38.37 -8.16 15.76
CA ALA A 97 39.33 -9.15 15.27
C ALA A 97 40.51 -8.54 14.50
N GLY A 98 40.40 -7.27 14.05
CA GLY A 98 41.47 -6.53 13.36
C GLY A 98 42.48 -5.86 14.29
N ALA A 99 42.16 -5.73 15.59
CA ALA A 99 43.07 -5.20 16.60
C ALA A 99 43.87 -6.33 17.27
N GLY A 100 44.66 -7.05 16.47
CA GLY A 100 45.63 -8.01 17.03
C GLY A 100 46.61 -7.29 17.97
N PRO A 101 47.03 -7.92 19.08
CA PRO A 101 47.98 -7.31 20.01
C PRO A 101 49.28 -7.03 19.24
N GLY A 102 49.59 -5.74 19.08
CA GLY A 102 50.82 -5.28 18.42
C GLY A 102 52.07 -5.88 19.07
N PRO A 103 53.17 -6.04 18.31
CA PRO A 103 54.37 -6.72 18.79
C PRO A 103 54.85 -6.13 20.12
N ARG A 104 54.91 -6.97 21.16
CA ARG A 104 55.49 -6.59 22.46
C ARG A 104 56.93 -6.17 22.24
N ALA A 105 57.20 -4.86 22.34
CA ALA A 105 58.55 -4.35 22.49
C ALA A 105 59.15 -4.99 23.75
N GLY A 106 60.23 -5.75 23.57
CA GLY A 106 60.95 -6.39 24.66
C GLY A 106 61.51 -5.39 25.66
N PRO A 107 61.79 -5.82 26.90
CA PRO A 107 62.24 -4.93 27.96
C PRO A 107 63.58 -4.29 27.57
N ILE A 108 63.60 -2.97 27.58
CA ILE A 108 64.81 -2.16 27.43
C ILE A 108 65.61 -2.38 28.72
N SER A 109 66.68 -3.16 28.65
CA SER A 109 67.66 -3.27 29.74
C SER A 109 68.35 -1.92 29.90
N GLN A 110 67.92 -1.15 30.90
CA GLN A 110 68.70 -0.06 31.48
C GLN A 110 69.19 -0.46 32.87
N GLY A 111 70.50 -0.35 33.06
CA GLY A 111 71.27 -0.40 34.30
C GLY A 111 72.74 -0.43 33.86
N GLY A 112 73.56 0.61 34.01
CA GLY A 112 73.81 1.45 35.18
C GLY A 112 74.76 0.68 36.11
N THR A 113 75.95 1.12 36.53
CA THR A 113 76.69 2.40 36.46
C THR A 113 78.20 2.06 36.71
N PRO A 114 79.07 2.84 37.40
CA PRO A 114 80.38 3.29 36.93
C PRO A 114 81.57 2.66 37.72
N ASP A 115 82.76 3.26 37.57
CA ASP A 115 83.99 3.14 38.38
C ASP A 115 84.97 1.99 38.03
N ASP A 116 86.04 2.32 37.29
CA ASP A 116 87.42 2.54 37.80
C ASP A 116 88.41 2.84 36.66
#